data_AF-A0A941TGG7-F1
#
_entry.id   AF-A0A941TGG7-F1
#
_cell.length_a   1.000
_cell.length_b   1.000
_cell.length_c   1.000
_cell.angle_alpha   90.00
_cell.angle_beta   90.00
_cell.angle_gamma   90.00
#
_symmetry.space_group_name_H-M   'P 1'
#
loop_
_entity.id
_entity.type
_entity.pdbx_description
1 polymer ?
#
loop_
_entity_poly.entity_id
_entity_poly.type
_entity_poly.pdbx_seq_one_letter_code
_entity_poly.pdbx_strand_id
1 'polypeptide(L)'
;MNTGVVVLAEPRVSLCGSAALLLDAEGPMTLPTQERIWRLGDRVRDWEGVVDAQPGMNSLLIVLDPLEADPQALSARLLDVWPTIEAGRIRGRLLEVGVVYGGEGGQDLPDVAAYHRCTPQEIVALHAAPEYVVFAPSVSPGFGYLFGLDPRLFTPRRKVPVMRPVGGGVSIGGGQSNLGKPYVEGGPTMNPTGWHVIGCAPRLPAPFDLAKDPPNLLSLGDRIRFRVDRIEA
;
A
#
# COMPACT_ATOMS: atom_id res chain seq x y z
N MET A 1 -11.11 -20.86 8.56
CA MET A 1 -10.21 -19.70 8.58
C MET A 1 -9.07 -19.99 7.63
N ASN A 2 -9.17 -19.55 6.37
CA ASN A 2 -8.13 -19.77 5.37
C ASN A 2 -7.09 -18.66 5.54
N THR A 3 -6.06 -18.91 6.34
CA THR A 3 -4.94 -17.98 6.59
C THR A 3 -4.00 -17.96 5.38
N GLY A 4 -4.53 -17.63 4.19
CA GLY A 4 -3.85 -17.69 2.89
C GLY A 4 -2.67 -16.73 2.72
N VAL A 5 -2.09 -16.22 3.80
CA VAL A 5 -0.84 -15.48 3.80
C VAL A 5 0.27 -16.50 4.00
N VAL A 6 1.00 -16.81 2.93
CA VAL A 6 2.20 -17.64 3.01
C VAL A 6 3.29 -16.82 3.69
N VAL A 7 3.70 -17.26 4.87
CA VAL A 7 4.85 -16.71 5.59
C VAL A 7 6.06 -17.55 5.21
N LEU A 8 7.05 -16.93 4.56
CA LEU A 8 8.27 -17.62 4.16
C LEU A 8 9.20 -17.78 5.38
N ALA A 9 9.85 -18.95 5.49
CA ALA A 9 10.85 -19.19 6.53
C ALA A 9 12.19 -18.51 6.19
N GLU A 10 12.49 -18.35 4.90
CA GLU A 10 13.71 -17.77 4.37
C GLU A 10 13.36 -16.83 3.20
N PRO A 11 14.19 -15.80 2.93
CA PRO A 11 13.99 -14.94 1.77
C PRO A 11 14.09 -15.73 0.48
N ARG A 12 13.34 -15.32 -0.54
CA ARG A 12 13.34 -16.00 -1.84
C ARG A 12 13.48 -14.99 -2.96
N VAL A 13 14.37 -15.26 -3.91
CA VAL A 13 14.41 -14.54 -5.19
C VAL A 13 13.81 -15.41 -6.29
N SER A 14 12.95 -14.82 -7.10
CA SER A 14 12.32 -15.47 -8.25
C SER A 14 12.38 -14.59 -9.49
N LEU A 15 12.40 -15.20 -10.67
CA LEU A 15 12.27 -14.46 -11.92
C LEU A 15 10.83 -13.96 -12.09
N CYS A 16 10.67 -12.68 -12.43
CA CYS A 16 9.41 -12.08 -12.81
C CYS A 16 9.47 -11.71 -14.30
N GLY A 17 9.19 -12.70 -15.16
CA GLY A 17 9.44 -12.58 -16.60
C GLY A 17 10.94 -12.68 -16.92
N SER A 18 11.37 -12.05 -18.02
CA SER A 18 12.74 -12.16 -18.53
C SER A 18 13.68 -11.03 -18.09
N ALA A 19 13.15 -9.97 -17.49
CA ALA A 19 13.91 -8.74 -17.20
C ALA A 19 13.63 -8.20 -15.79
N ALA A 20 13.20 -9.05 -14.86
CA ALA A 20 13.03 -8.64 -13.48
C ALA A 20 13.22 -9.81 -12.49
N LEU A 21 13.66 -9.45 -11.29
CA LEU A 21 13.74 -10.32 -10.13
C LEU A 21 12.76 -9.83 -9.07
N LEU A 22 12.10 -10.76 -8.40
CA LEU A 22 11.27 -10.48 -7.24
C LEU A 22 11.91 -11.12 -6.00
N LEU A 23 12.34 -10.28 -5.07
CA LEU A 23 12.71 -10.71 -3.72
C LEU A 23 11.47 -10.68 -2.82
N ASP A 24 11.07 -11.83 -2.32
CA ASP A 24 10.10 -11.97 -1.23
C ASP A 24 10.87 -12.08 0.10
N ALA A 25 10.53 -11.23 1.08
CA ALA A 25 11.15 -11.29 2.39
C ALA A 25 10.58 -12.43 3.26
N GLU A 26 11.39 -12.93 4.18
CA GLU A 26 10.96 -13.88 5.21
C GLU A 26 10.04 -13.25 6.26
N GLY A 27 9.30 -14.10 6.94
CA GLY A 27 8.50 -13.71 8.10
C GLY A 27 7.23 -12.95 7.75
N PRO A 28 6.45 -12.56 8.79
CA PRO A 28 5.25 -11.77 8.59
C PRO A 28 5.59 -10.36 8.12
N MET A 29 4.64 -9.72 7.44
CA MET A 29 4.75 -8.32 7.08
C MET A 29 4.81 -7.45 8.35
N THR A 30 5.95 -6.79 8.55
CA THR A 30 6.19 -5.87 9.66
C THR A 30 6.90 -4.62 9.18
N LEU A 31 6.81 -3.53 9.95
CA LEU A 31 7.54 -2.30 9.64
C LEU A 31 9.07 -2.52 9.58
N PRO A 32 9.72 -3.21 10.54
CA PRO A 32 11.16 -3.46 10.43
C PRO A 32 11.56 -4.22 9.17
N THR A 33 10.80 -5.24 8.74
CA THR A 33 11.08 -5.95 7.48
C THR A 33 10.90 -5.03 6.27
N GLN A 34 9.85 -4.19 6.27
CA GLN A 34 9.62 -3.24 5.20
C GLN A 34 10.71 -2.16 5.13
N GLU A 35 11.24 -1.71 6.26
CA GLU A 35 12.36 -0.77 6.31
C GLU A 35 13.63 -1.35 5.68
N ARG A 36 13.88 -2.66 5.87
CA ARG A 36 14.97 -3.36 5.18
C ARG A 36 14.75 -3.38 3.66
N ILE A 37 13.51 -3.63 3.22
CA ILE A 37 13.14 -3.63 1.79
C ILE A 37 13.41 -2.26 1.15
N TRP A 38 12.97 -1.17 1.79
CA TRP A 38 13.20 0.18 1.27
C TRP A 38 14.69 0.48 1.14
N ARG A 39 15.48 0.19 2.19
CA ARG A 39 16.94 0.38 2.17
C ARG A 39 17.64 -0.47 1.12
N LEU A 40 17.21 -1.72 0.96
CA LEU A 40 17.73 -2.57 -0.11
C LEU A 40 17.40 -1.96 -1.47
N GLY A 41 16.16 -1.50 -1.66
CA GLY A 41 15.72 -0.79 -2.87
C GLY A 41 16.63 0.38 -3.24
N ASP A 42 16.95 1.24 -2.27
CA ASP A 42 17.88 2.36 -2.48
C ASP A 42 19.28 1.86 -2.88
N ARG A 43 19.77 0.82 -2.21
CA ARG A 43 21.12 0.26 -2.44
C ARG A 43 21.29 -0.43 -3.79
N VAL A 44 20.26 -1.14 -4.27
CA VAL A 44 20.36 -1.93 -5.51
C VAL A 44 20.22 -1.08 -6.76
N ARG A 45 19.67 0.14 -6.66
CA ARG A 45 19.57 1.09 -7.78
C ARG A 45 20.93 1.48 -8.36
N ASP A 46 21.98 1.42 -7.54
CA ASP A 46 23.35 1.72 -7.96
C ASP A 46 24.09 0.48 -8.51
N TRP A 47 23.43 -0.68 -8.63
CA TRP A 47 24.07 -1.88 -9.15
C TRP A 47 24.06 -1.91 -10.67
N GLU A 48 25.16 -2.37 -11.26
CA GLU A 48 25.26 -2.61 -12.70
C GLU A 48 24.18 -3.59 -13.17
N GLY A 49 23.56 -3.28 -14.32
CA GLY A 49 22.44 -4.03 -14.89
C GLY A 49 21.09 -3.84 -14.18
N VAL A 50 20.99 -3.04 -13.12
CA VAL A 50 19.70 -2.68 -12.48
C VAL A 50 19.17 -1.37 -13.07
N VAL A 51 17.96 -1.42 -13.62
CA VAL A 51 17.26 -0.27 -14.19
C VAL A 51 16.41 0.46 -13.15
N ASP A 52 15.71 -0.30 -12.30
CA ASP A 52 14.86 0.26 -11.24
C ASP A 52 14.65 -0.75 -10.11
N ALA A 53 14.23 -0.25 -8.95
CA ALA A 53 13.86 -1.05 -7.79
C ALA A 53 12.57 -0.50 -7.17
N GLN A 54 11.54 -1.34 -7.16
CA GLN A 54 10.18 -0.99 -6.77
C GLN A 54 9.75 -1.80 -5.54
N PRO A 55 9.68 -1.17 -4.35
CA PRO A 55 9.25 -1.86 -3.14
C PRO A 55 7.75 -2.14 -3.19
N GLY A 56 7.41 -3.41 -2.98
CA GLY A 56 6.05 -3.89 -2.76
C GLY A 56 5.75 -4.08 -1.28
N MET A 57 4.68 -4.82 -0.99
CA MET A 57 4.32 -5.18 0.38
C MET A 57 5.10 -6.44 0.77
N ASN A 58 6.10 -6.30 1.65
CA ASN A 58 7.01 -7.39 2.05
C ASN A 58 7.80 -8.02 0.87
N SER A 59 7.99 -7.28 -0.21
CA SER A 59 8.77 -7.70 -1.39
C SER A 59 9.45 -6.53 -2.08
N LEU A 60 10.44 -6.82 -2.91
CA LEU A 60 11.14 -5.86 -3.78
C LEU A 60 11.18 -6.40 -5.20
N LEU A 61 10.64 -5.65 -6.16
CA LEU A 61 10.81 -5.94 -7.58
C LEU A 61 12.05 -5.17 -8.08
N ILE A 62 12.99 -5.88 -8.68
CA ILE A 62 14.20 -5.31 -9.29
C ILE A 62 14.06 -5.48 -10.80
N VAL A 63 14.04 -4.37 -11.53
CA VAL A 63 13.98 -4.33 -13.00
C VAL A 63 15.41 -4.34 -13.52
N LEU A 64 15.68 -5.20 -14.49
CA LEU A 64 17.01 -5.46 -15.03
C LEU A 64 17.12 -4.98 -16.48
N ASP A 65 18.33 -4.55 -16.87
CA ASP A 65 18.69 -4.44 -18.28
C ASP A 65 18.99 -5.84 -18.82
N PRO A 66 18.21 -6.38 -19.77
CA PRO A 66 18.39 -7.74 -20.26
C PRO A 66 19.67 -7.95 -21.10
N LEU A 67 20.36 -6.89 -21.50
CA LEU A 67 21.60 -6.96 -22.27
C LEU A 67 22.84 -6.90 -21.37
N GLU A 68 22.73 -6.30 -20.18
CA GLU A 68 23.86 -6.09 -19.27
C GLU A 68 23.80 -6.97 -18.02
N ALA A 69 22.60 -7.31 -17.54
CA ALA A 69 22.42 -8.04 -16.30
C ALA A 69 22.57 -9.56 -16.47
N ASP A 70 23.21 -10.19 -15.48
CA ASP A 70 23.12 -11.64 -15.22
C ASP A 70 22.11 -11.87 -14.08
N PRO A 71 20.88 -12.35 -14.38
CA PRO A 71 19.85 -12.55 -13.37
C PRO A 71 20.23 -13.58 -12.30
N GLN A 72 21.01 -14.60 -12.64
CA GLN A 72 21.43 -15.63 -11.69
C GLN A 72 22.46 -15.05 -10.71
N ALA A 73 23.46 -14.34 -11.22
CA ALA A 73 24.46 -13.67 -10.38
C ALA A 73 23.83 -12.61 -9.46
N LEU A 74 22.91 -11.80 -10.00
CA LEU A 74 22.18 -10.81 -9.20
C LEU A 74 21.25 -11.44 -8.16
N SER A 75 20.61 -12.57 -8.49
CA SER A 75 19.79 -13.31 -7.52
C SER A 75 20.61 -13.79 -6.32
N ALA A 76 21.78 -14.40 -6.58
CA ALA A 76 22.68 -14.84 -5.52
C ALA A 76 23.16 -13.65 -4.67
N ARG A 77 23.57 -12.56 -5.32
CA ARG A 77 24.00 -11.34 -4.65
C ARG A 77 22.90 -10.71 -3.77
N LEU A 78 21.64 -10.72 -4.23
CA LEU A 78 20.50 -10.24 -3.44
C LEU A 78 20.32 -11.06 -2.16
N LEU A 79 20.40 -12.39 -2.25
CA LEU A 79 20.30 -13.29 -1.10
C LEU A 79 21.47 -13.14 -0.13
N ASP A 80 22.68 -12.88 -0.63
CA ASP A 80 23.86 -12.63 0.21
C ASP A 80 23.79 -11.27 0.94
N VAL A 81 23.27 -10.24 0.26
CA VAL A 81 23.18 -8.88 0.81
C VAL A 81 22.02 -8.74 1.79
N TRP A 82 20.88 -9.38 1.54
CA TRP A 82 19.66 -9.19 2.33
C TRP A 82 19.83 -9.39 3.86
N PRO A 83 20.54 -10.43 4.36
CA PRO A 83 20.81 -10.61 5.78
C PRO A 83 21.63 -9.47 6.41
N THR A 84 22.39 -8.74 5.60
CA THR A 84 23.23 -7.60 6.04
C THR A 84 22.46 -6.29 6.12
N ILE A 85 21.25 -6.23 5.55
CA ILE A 85 20.43 -5.03 5.57
C ILE A 85 19.70 -4.95 6.91
N GLU A 86 20.05 -3.94 7.70
CA GLU A 86 19.36 -3.65 8.94
C GLU A 86 18.15 -2.74 8.72
N ALA A 87 17.12 -2.95 9.54
CA ALA A 87 15.99 -2.05 9.62
C ALA A 87 16.47 -0.64 9.99
N GLY A 88 15.75 0.35 9.50
CA GLY A 88 16.16 1.74 9.55
C GLY A 88 15.01 2.65 9.85
N ARG A 89 15.18 3.51 10.84
CA ARG A 89 14.13 4.44 11.23
C ARG A 89 13.88 5.48 10.14
N ILE A 90 12.98 5.18 9.19
CA ILE A 90 12.50 6.16 8.23
C ILE A 90 11.55 7.10 8.97
N ARG A 91 11.94 8.38 9.07
CA ARG A 91 11.09 9.43 9.65
C ARG A 91 10.24 10.05 8.55
N GLY A 92 9.17 9.37 8.16
CA GLY A 92 8.17 9.98 7.28
C GLY A 92 7.32 11.04 7.99
N ARG A 93 6.81 11.99 7.22
CA ARG A 93 5.90 13.03 7.73
C ARG A 93 4.56 12.41 8.14
N LEU A 94 3.86 13.05 9.07
CA LEU A 94 2.49 12.68 9.39
C LEU A 94 1.52 13.57 8.59
N LEU A 95 0.64 12.94 7.82
CA LEU A 95 -0.47 13.59 7.13
C LEU A 95 -1.78 13.23 7.84
N GLU A 96 -2.50 14.25 8.31
CA GLU A 96 -3.85 14.06 8.82
C GLU A 96 -4.86 14.21 7.68
N VAL A 97 -5.69 13.20 7.48
CA VAL A 97 -6.68 13.15 6.40
C VAL A 97 -8.07 13.11 7.01
N GLY A 98 -8.86 14.15 6.76
CA GLY A 98 -10.27 14.20 7.15
C GLY A 98 -11.12 13.28 6.26
N VAL A 99 -11.87 12.38 6.89
CA VAL A 99 -12.67 11.35 6.21
C VAL A 99 -14.15 11.50 6.56
N VAL A 100 -14.98 11.44 5.51
CA VAL A 100 -16.42 11.28 5.58
C VAL A 100 -16.71 9.80 5.41
N TYR A 101 -17.17 9.13 6.46
CA TYR A 101 -17.50 7.70 6.42
C TYR A 101 -18.95 7.47 6.01
N GLY A 102 -19.23 6.35 5.35
CA GLY A 102 -20.59 6.00 4.91
C GLY A 102 -21.11 6.83 3.73
N GLY A 103 -22.42 6.83 3.52
CA GLY A 103 -23.08 7.53 2.42
C GLY A 103 -22.61 7.10 1.02
N GLU A 104 -22.72 7.99 0.04
CA GLU A 104 -22.28 7.72 -1.34
C GLU A 104 -20.76 7.51 -1.45
N GLY A 105 -19.99 8.16 -0.58
CA GLY A 105 -18.53 8.03 -0.53
C GLY A 105 -18.04 6.75 0.15
N GLY A 106 -18.90 6.05 0.88
CA GLY A 106 -18.58 4.91 1.74
C GLY A 106 -19.61 3.80 1.69
N GLN A 107 -20.10 3.49 0.48
CA GLN A 107 -21.21 2.56 0.23
C GLN A 107 -21.01 1.15 0.82
N ASP A 108 -19.77 0.74 1.06
CA ASP A 108 -19.47 -0.60 1.61
C ASP A 108 -19.40 -0.61 3.15
N LEU A 109 -19.51 0.53 3.83
CA LEU A 109 -19.42 0.59 5.30
C LEU A 109 -20.47 -0.31 6.01
N PRO A 110 -21.76 -0.32 5.60
CA PRO A 110 -22.74 -1.23 6.19
C PRO A 110 -22.42 -2.70 5.97
N ASP A 111 -21.97 -3.07 4.76
CA ASP A 111 -21.57 -4.44 4.41
C ASP A 111 -20.38 -4.92 5.26
N VAL A 112 -19.37 -4.06 5.43
CA VAL A 112 -18.19 -4.34 6.25
C VAL A 112 -18.57 -4.49 7.72
N ALA A 113 -19.45 -3.62 8.23
CA ALA A 113 -19.96 -3.72 9.60
C ALA A 113 -20.73 -5.03 9.82
N ALA A 114 -21.60 -5.40 8.88
CA ALA A 114 -22.33 -6.66 8.91
C ALA A 114 -21.40 -7.88 8.88
N TYR A 115 -20.36 -7.85 8.04
CA TYR A 115 -19.34 -8.90 7.96
C TYR A 115 -18.64 -9.13 9.30
N HIS A 116 -18.30 -8.05 10.01
CA HIS A 116 -17.65 -8.10 11.32
C HIS A 116 -18.60 -8.22 12.50
N ARG A 117 -19.93 -8.24 12.25
CA ARG A 117 -20.99 -8.30 13.25
C ARG A 117 -20.89 -7.17 14.28
N CYS A 118 -20.62 -5.97 13.79
CA CYS A 118 -20.54 -4.75 14.58
C CYS A 118 -21.32 -3.63 13.90
N THR A 119 -21.30 -2.45 14.49
CA THR A 119 -21.92 -1.24 13.95
C THR A 119 -20.97 -0.50 12.99
N PRO A 120 -21.50 0.29 12.04
CA PRO A 120 -20.70 1.22 11.26
C PRO A 120 -19.80 2.12 12.12
N GLN A 121 -20.30 2.59 13.26
CA GLN A 121 -19.58 3.46 14.19
C GLN A 121 -18.36 2.77 14.78
N GLU A 122 -18.46 1.48 15.12
CA GLU A 122 -17.33 0.69 15.60
C GLU A 122 -16.29 0.48 14.50
N ILE A 123 -16.69 0.22 13.24
CA ILE A 123 -15.76 0.15 12.11
C ILE A 123 -14.99 1.47 11.97
N VAL A 124 -15.70 2.61 12.02
CA VAL A 124 -15.10 3.94 11.91
C VAL A 124 -14.10 4.19 13.05
N ALA A 125 -14.48 3.91 14.29
CA ALA A 125 -13.61 4.08 15.45
C ALA A 125 -12.32 3.25 15.34
N LEU A 126 -12.46 1.98 14.96
CA LEU A 126 -11.33 1.06 14.77
C LEU A 126 -10.43 1.49 13.61
N HIS A 127 -11.02 1.96 12.51
CA HIS A 127 -10.27 2.36 11.33
C HIS A 127 -9.54 3.70 11.52
N ALA A 128 -10.12 4.64 12.27
CA ALA A 128 -9.52 5.95 12.50
C ALA A 128 -8.48 5.96 13.64
N ALA A 129 -8.50 4.97 14.52
CA ALA A 129 -7.60 4.89 15.68
C ALA A 129 -6.09 4.78 15.34
N PRO A 130 -5.65 3.91 14.41
CA PRO A 130 -4.21 3.73 14.16
C PRO A 130 -3.59 4.86 13.33
N GLU A 131 -2.27 5.01 13.48
CA GLU A 131 -1.43 5.65 12.47
C GLU A 131 -1.06 4.61 11.41
N TYR A 132 -1.33 4.92 10.15
CA TYR A 132 -0.97 4.09 9.02
C TYR A 132 0.40 4.49 8.48
N VAL A 133 1.14 3.54 7.91
CA VAL A 133 2.43 3.79 7.25
C VAL A 133 2.32 3.43 5.78
N VAL A 134 2.83 4.29 4.90
CA VAL A 134 2.89 4.05 3.45
C VAL A 134 3.99 3.04 3.15
N PHE A 135 3.61 1.79 2.86
CA PHE A 135 4.52 0.65 2.66
C PHE A 135 5.06 0.53 1.24
N ALA A 136 4.19 0.73 0.25
CA ALA A 136 4.52 0.53 -1.15
C ALA A 136 3.78 1.58 -2.00
N PRO A 137 4.31 1.96 -3.17
CA PRO A 137 3.57 2.79 -4.11
C PRO A 137 2.24 2.15 -4.51
N SER A 138 1.23 2.97 -4.76
CA SER A 138 -0.04 2.49 -5.31
C SER A 138 0.01 2.41 -6.84
N VAL A 139 -1.07 1.92 -7.45
CA VAL A 139 -1.24 1.93 -8.91
C VAL A 139 -1.20 3.35 -9.50
N SER A 140 -1.55 4.37 -8.73
CA SER A 140 -1.51 5.78 -9.16
C SER A 140 -0.37 6.54 -8.46
N PRO A 141 0.33 7.45 -9.17
CA PRO A 141 1.37 8.28 -8.58
C PRO A 141 0.87 9.06 -7.36
N GLY A 142 1.72 9.18 -6.33
CA GLY A 142 1.45 10.02 -5.17
C GLY A 142 0.63 9.39 -4.04
N PHE A 143 0.29 8.11 -4.17
CA PHE A 143 -0.34 7.31 -3.12
C PHE A 143 0.46 6.03 -2.84
N GLY A 144 0.14 5.39 -1.72
CA GLY A 144 0.66 4.08 -1.42
C GLY A 144 -0.26 3.21 -0.59
N TYR A 145 0.03 1.91 -0.61
CA TYR A 145 -0.63 0.91 0.21
C TYR A 145 -0.28 1.12 1.68
N LEU A 146 -1.31 1.10 2.53
CA LEU A 146 -1.18 1.44 3.94
C LEU A 146 -1.08 0.18 4.81
N PHE A 147 -0.08 0.17 5.67
CA PHE A 147 0.08 -0.80 6.75
C PHE A 147 -0.39 -0.21 8.08
N GLY A 148 -0.88 -1.06 8.98
CA GLY A 148 -1.33 -0.67 10.33
C GLY A 148 -2.83 -0.77 10.58
N LEU A 149 -3.59 -1.37 9.65
CA LEU A 149 -5.02 -1.65 9.86
C LEU A 149 -5.20 -2.56 11.09
N ASP A 150 -6.18 -2.24 11.94
CA ASP A 150 -6.54 -3.09 13.08
C ASP A 150 -6.92 -4.50 12.57
N PRO A 151 -6.32 -5.58 13.10
CA PRO A 151 -6.62 -6.95 12.69
C PRO A 151 -8.10 -7.33 12.76
N ARG A 152 -8.88 -6.68 13.63
CA ARG A 152 -10.34 -6.88 13.73
C ARG A 152 -11.10 -6.40 12.51
N LEU A 153 -10.48 -5.58 11.66
CA LEU A 153 -11.06 -5.06 10.42
C LEU A 153 -10.62 -5.81 9.17
N PHE A 154 -9.83 -6.89 9.31
CA PHE A 154 -9.32 -7.62 8.15
C PHE A 154 -10.47 -8.21 7.32
N THR A 155 -10.67 -7.67 6.12
CA THR A 155 -11.83 -7.97 5.28
C THR A 155 -11.33 -8.42 3.91
N PRO A 156 -11.58 -9.67 3.48
CA PRO A 156 -11.11 -10.16 2.18
C PRO A 156 -11.55 -9.26 1.03
N ARG A 157 -10.68 -9.09 0.03
CA ARG A 157 -11.05 -8.40 -1.21
C ARG A 157 -12.20 -9.15 -1.90
N ARG A 158 -13.07 -8.39 -2.57
CA ARG A 158 -14.13 -8.95 -3.41
C ARG A 158 -13.49 -9.77 -4.54
N LYS A 159 -14.02 -10.98 -4.78
CA LYS A 159 -13.61 -11.83 -5.90
C LYS A 159 -13.96 -11.22 -7.25
N VAL A 160 -15.11 -10.53 -7.32
CA VAL A 160 -15.57 -9.78 -8.48
C VAL A 160 -15.54 -8.29 -8.13
N PRO A 161 -14.72 -7.47 -8.82
CA PRO A 161 -14.70 -6.03 -8.60
C PRO A 161 -16.05 -5.38 -8.86
N VAL A 162 -16.36 -4.32 -8.11
CA VAL A 162 -17.58 -3.52 -8.25
C VAL A 162 -17.23 -2.09 -8.62
N MET A 163 -18.13 -1.39 -9.30
CA MET A 163 -17.94 0.03 -9.62
C MET A 163 -18.20 0.88 -8.37
N ARG A 164 -17.26 1.76 -8.05
CA ARG A 164 -17.39 2.73 -6.95
C ARG A 164 -17.02 4.15 -7.42
N PRO A 165 -17.59 5.20 -6.79
CA PRO A 165 -17.22 6.57 -7.08
C PRO A 165 -15.73 6.85 -6.91
N VAL A 166 -15.19 7.72 -7.76
CA VAL A 166 -13.84 8.28 -7.64
C VAL A 166 -13.93 9.58 -6.86
N GLY A 167 -13.05 9.78 -5.87
CA GLY A 167 -13.16 10.96 -4.99
C GLY A 167 -12.46 10.85 -3.64
N GLY A 168 -11.26 10.25 -3.58
CA GLY A 168 -10.52 10.11 -2.33
C GLY A 168 -11.00 8.94 -1.47
N GLY A 169 -11.48 7.86 -2.10
CA GLY A 169 -12.09 6.72 -1.41
C GLY A 169 -11.16 6.09 -0.37
N VAL A 170 -11.61 5.97 0.87
CA VAL A 170 -10.96 5.24 1.95
C VAL A 170 -11.54 3.84 1.98
N SER A 171 -10.68 2.83 1.95
CA SER A 171 -11.12 1.47 1.67
C SER A 171 -10.32 0.40 2.40
N ILE A 172 -10.94 -0.76 2.61
CA ILE A 172 -10.32 -1.94 3.25
C ILE A 172 -10.24 -3.09 2.25
N GLY A 173 -9.10 -3.79 2.26
CA GLY A 173 -8.87 -4.97 1.44
C GLY A 173 -7.80 -5.88 2.04
N GLY A 174 -8.18 -7.10 2.40
CA GLY A 174 -7.33 -8.00 3.18
C GLY A 174 -6.98 -7.37 4.53
N GLY A 175 -5.68 -7.36 4.86
CA GLY A 175 -5.15 -6.74 6.07
C GLY A 175 -4.70 -5.29 5.89
N GLN A 176 -5.20 -4.59 4.88
CA GLN A 176 -4.71 -3.28 4.47
C GLN A 176 -5.85 -2.27 4.38
N SER A 177 -5.49 -1.00 4.58
CA SER A 177 -6.31 0.14 4.18
C SER A 177 -5.67 0.81 2.96
N ASN A 178 -6.47 1.54 2.20
CA ASN A 178 -6.01 2.31 1.05
C ASN A 178 -6.73 3.65 0.96
N LEU A 179 -5.97 4.67 0.58
CA LEU A 179 -6.48 5.98 0.21
C LEU A 179 -6.47 6.10 -1.32
N GLY A 180 -7.66 6.20 -1.89
CA GLY A 180 -7.88 6.32 -3.33
C GLY A 180 -7.62 7.73 -3.83
N LYS A 181 -7.52 7.87 -5.16
CA LYS A 181 -7.29 9.16 -5.80
C LYS A 181 -8.45 10.14 -5.63
N PRO A 182 -8.18 11.45 -5.44
CA PRO A 182 -9.21 12.46 -5.44
C PRO A 182 -9.86 12.50 -6.83
N TYR A 183 -11.02 13.12 -6.87
CA TYR A 183 -11.67 13.43 -8.12
C TYR A 183 -10.81 14.41 -8.92
N VAL A 184 -10.71 14.17 -10.23
CA VAL A 184 -10.04 15.06 -11.17
C VAL A 184 -11.06 15.40 -12.25
N GLU A 185 -11.24 16.69 -12.52
CA GLU A 185 -12.16 17.17 -13.54
C GLU A 185 -11.79 16.59 -14.92
N GLY A 186 -12.79 16.14 -15.68
CA GLY A 186 -12.60 15.43 -16.96
C GLY A 186 -12.12 13.97 -16.82
N GLY A 187 -11.87 13.49 -15.60
CA GLY A 187 -11.53 12.10 -15.31
C GLY A 187 -12.74 11.18 -15.16
N PRO A 188 -12.52 9.86 -15.02
CA PRO A 188 -13.59 8.90 -14.77
C PRO A 188 -14.23 9.16 -13.41
N THR A 189 -15.58 9.12 -13.37
CA THR A 189 -16.37 9.31 -12.15
C THR A 189 -16.53 8.03 -11.33
N MET A 190 -16.31 6.87 -11.95
CA MET A 190 -16.39 5.55 -11.33
C MET A 190 -15.15 4.72 -11.67
N ASN A 191 -14.74 3.82 -10.77
CA ASN A 191 -13.61 2.91 -10.98
C ASN A 191 -13.96 1.50 -10.47
N PRO A 192 -13.64 0.41 -11.21
CA PRO A 192 -13.74 -0.94 -10.67
C PRO A 192 -12.78 -1.12 -9.50
N THR A 193 -13.29 -1.63 -8.38
CA THR A 193 -12.48 -1.96 -7.21
C THR A 193 -12.92 -3.26 -6.56
N GLY A 194 -11.94 -4.06 -6.14
CA GLY A 194 -12.16 -5.21 -5.26
C GLY A 194 -12.03 -4.87 -3.78
N TRP A 195 -11.74 -3.62 -3.44
CA TRP A 195 -11.67 -3.12 -2.07
C TRP A 195 -13.05 -2.65 -1.62
N HIS A 196 -13.31 -2.69 -0.31
CA HIS A 196 -14.54 -2.20 0.30
C HIS A 196 -14.36 -0.73 0.66
N VAL A 197 -15.06 0.17 -0.04
CA VAL A 197 -14.97 1.62 0.15
C VAL A 197 -15.90 2.02 1.30
N ILE A 198 -15.31 2.42 2.42
CA ILE A 198 -16.01 2.71 3.68
C ILE A 198 -16.18 4.21 3.96
N GLY A 199 -15.58 5.06 3.15
CA GLY A 199 -15.68 6.51 3.24
C GLY A 199 -14.88 7.20 2.13
N CYS A 200 -14.84 8.53 2.16
CA CYS A 200 -14.05 9.33 1.24
C CYS A 200 -13.38 10.52 1.93
N ALA A 201 -12.28 10.99 1.34
CA ALA A 201 -11.55 12.18 1.77
C ALA A 201 -11.77 13.31 0.75
N PRO A 202 -12.86 14.08 0.82
CA PRO A 202 -13.26 15.02 -0.23
C PRO A 202 -12.34 16.24 -0.38
N ARG A 203 -11.56 16.55 0.67
CA ARG A 203 -10.61 17.68 0.70
C ARG A 203 -9.16 17.25 0.50
N LEU A 204 -8.95 16.01 0.08
CA LEU A 204 -7.61 15.49 -0.13
C LEU A 204 -6.94 16.23 -1.30
N PRO A 205 -5.73 16.77 -1.14
CA PRO A 205 -5.03 17.44 -2.23
C PRO A 205 -4.68 16.44 -3.34
N ALA A 206 -4.35 16.97 -4.52
CA ALA A 206 -3.84 16.17 -5.63
C ALA A 206 -2.63 15.34 -5.16
N PRO A 207 -2.62 14.02 -5.41
CA PRO A 207 -1.57 13.13 -4.93
C PRO A 207 -0.25 13.37 -5.62
N PHE A 208 -0.31 13.84 -6.86
CA PHE A 208 0.83 14.05 -7.71
C PHE A 208 0.64 15.34 -8.48
N ASP A 209 1.64 16.19 -8.44
CA ASP A 209 1.60 17.53 -8.97
C ASP A 209 3.00 17.90 -9.47
N LEU A 210 3.20 17.90 -10.78
CA LEU A 210 4.50 18.22 -11.40
C LEU A 210 4.96 19.66 -11.15
N ALA A 211 4.07 20.54 -10.68
CA ALA A 211 4.44 21.90 -10.28
C ALA A 211 5.02 21.98 -8.86
N LYS A 212 5.04 20.86 -8.11
CA LYS A 212 5.59 20.78 -6.74
C LYS A 212 6.89 20.00 -6.70
N ASP A 213 7.71 20.32 -5.69
CA ASP A 213 8.93 19.59 -5.35
C ASP A 213 8.92 19.17 -3.86
N PRO A 214 8.87 17.86 -3.54
CA PRO A 214 8.74 16.76 -4.49
C PRO A 214 7.31 16.67 -5.06
N PRO A 215 7.12 16.08 -6.25
CA PRO A 215 5.82 16.09 -6.93
C PRO A 215 4.78 15.18 -6.24
N ASN A 216 5.22 14.26 -5.39
CA ASN A 216 4.36 13.32 -4.68
C ASN A 216 3.88 13.86 -3.31
N LEU A 217 2.59 13.66 -3.03
CA LEU A 217 1.95 13.97 -1.76
C LEU A 217 2.36 13.00 -0.65
N LEU A 218 2.69 11.76 -0.98
CA LEU A 218 3.10 10.75 -0.01
C LEU A 218 4.35 10.02 -0.51
N SER A 219 5.32 9.87 0.38
CA SER A 219 6.54 9.07 0.19
C SER A 219 6.46 7.78 1.00
N LEU A 220 7.30 6.81 0.67
CA LEU A 220 7.45 5.59 1.49
C LEU A 220 7.88 5.96 2.91
N GLY A 221 7.27 5.33 3.90
CA GLY A 221 7.47 5.64 5.31
C GLY A 221 6.69 6.85 5.83
N ASP A 222 6.05 7.65 4.96
CA ASP A 222 5.08 8.66 5.42
C ASP A 222 3.95 7.99 6.19
N ARG A 223 3.39 8.74 7.13
CA ARG A 223 2.33 8.29 8.02
C ARG A 223 1.04 9.01 7.71
N ILE A 224 -0.06 8.30 7.83
CA ILE A 224 -1.41 8.84 7.67
C ILE A 224 -2.19 8.59 8.94
N ARG A 225 -2.84 9.64 9.46
CA ARG A 225 -3.89 9.50 10.48
C ARG A 225 -5.21 9.92 9.87
N PHE A 226 -6.19 9.02 9.86
CA PHE A 226 -7.54 9.37 9.45
C PHE A 226 -8.27 10.04 10.60
N ARG A 227 -8.78 11.24 10.36
CA ARG A 227 -9.67 11.95 11.29
C ARG A 227 -11.10 11.77 10.81
N VAL A 228 -11.99 11.40 11.71
CA VAL A 228 -13.43 11.35 11.43
C VAL A 228 -13.94 12.78 11.31
N ASP A 229 -14.24 13.22 10.09
CA ASP A 229 -14.89 14.52 9.89
C ASP A 229 -16.39 14.42 10.13
N ARG A 230 -17.03 13.32 9.67
CA ARG A 230 -18.41 12.92 9.99
C ARG A 230 -18.69 11.48 9.54
N ILE A 231 -19.83 10.94 9.96
CA ILE A 231 -20.36 9.64 9.54
C ILE A 231 -21.74 9.88 8.92
N GLU A 232 -21.93 9.45 7.68
CA GLU A 232 -23.18 9.51 6.93
C GLU A 232 -23.86 8.14 6.93
N ALA A 233 -25.20 8.15 6.84
CA ALA A 233 -26.03 6.95 6.84
C ALA A 233 -26.11 6.31 5.45
#